data_AF-A0A925NRP0-F1
#
_entry.id   AF-A0A925NRP0-F1
#
_cell.length_a   1.000
_cell.length_b   1.000
_cell.length_c   1.000
_cell.angle_alpha   90.00
_cell.angle_beta   90.00
_cell.angle_gamma   90.00
#
_symmetry.space_group_name_H-M   'P 1'
#
loop_
_entity.id
_entity.type
_entity.pdbx_description
1 polymer ?
#
loop_
_entity_poly.entity_id
_entity_poly.type
_entity_poly.pdbx_seq_one_letter_code
_entity_poly.pdbx_strand_id
1 'polypeptide(L)' 'MSKHEEAVRYLTAADRKLARIIKRVGPCGLEHDTTRTPFRALVTSIAYQQLNGKAAETILGRVKALYPGKRFPS' A
#
# COMPACT_ATOMS: atom_id res chain seq x y z
N MET A 1 11.62 -12.53 14.24
CA MET A 1 10.18 -12.78 14.02
C MET A 1 9.67 -11.75 13.04
N SER A 2 9.33 -12.16 11.82
CA SER A 2 8.67 -11.30 10.84
C SER A 2 7.36 -10.76 11.43
N LYS A 3 7.12 -9.47 11.23
CA LYS A 3 5.95 -8.72 11.72
C LYS A 3 4.60 -9.36 11.37
N HIS A 4 4.60 -10.26 10.39
CA HIS A 4 3.39 -10.90 9.85
C HIS A 4 3.29 -12.41 10.15
N GLU A 5 4.17 -12.97 10.99
CA GLU A 5 4.22 -14.42 11.26
C GLU A 5 2.90 -15.01 11.77
N GLU A 6 2.22 -14.31 12.67
CA GLU A 6 0.93 -14.77 13.22
C GLU A 6 -0.15 -14.84 12.14
N ALA A 7 -0.27 -13.78 11.32
CA ALA A 7 -1.21 -13.73 10.20
C ALA A 7 -0.91 -14.83 9.16
N VAL A 8 0.37 -15.03 8.84
CA VAL A 8 0.83 -16.08 7.91
C VAL A 8 0.44 -17.46 8.43
N ARG A 9 0.67 -17.74 9.72
CA ARG A 9 0.29 -19.01 10.35
C ARG A 9 -1.22 -19.23 10.30
N TYR A 10 -2.00 -18.22 10.67
CA TYR A 10 -3.46 -18.30 10.67
C TYR A 10 -4.02 -18.57 9.27
N LEU A 11 -3.63 -17.78 8.27
CA LEU A 11 -4.13 -17.91 6.90
C LEU A 11 -3.74 -19.24 6.25
N THR A 12 -2.53 -19.72 6.52
CA THR A 12 -2.05 -21.02 6.01
C THR A 12 -2.83 -22.19 6.62
N ALA A 13 -3.22 -22.10 7.89
CA ALA A 13 -4.04 -23.12 8.54
C ALA A 13 -5.50 -23.08 8.09
N ALA A 14 -6.04 -21.89 7.82
CA ALA A 14 -7.44 -21.69 7.45
C ALA A 14 -7.77 -22.09 6.00
N ASP A 15 -6.84 -21.89 5.04
CA ASP A 15 -7.11 -22.11 3.62
C ASP A 15 -5.91 -22.70 2.84
N ARG A 16 -6.12 -23.85 2.21
CA ARG A 16 -5.09 -24.58 1.43
C ARG A 16 -4.66 -23.89 0.13
N LYS A 17 -5.53 -23.08 -0.50
CA LYS A 17 -5.16 -22.25 -1.66
C LYS A 17 -4.30 -21.08 -1.20
N LEU A 18 -4.66 -20.40 -0.11
CA LEU A 18 -3.85 -19.33 0.48
C LEU A 18 -2.48 -19.86 0.92
N ALA A 19 -2.42 -21.01 1.56
CA ALA A 19 -1.17 -21.69 1.93
C ALA A 19 -0.23 -21.88 0.72
N ARG A 20 -0.76 -22.32 -0.42
CA ARG A 20 0.02 -22.49 -1.66
C ARG A 20 0.51 -21.17 -2.23
N ILE A 21 -0.31 -20.12 -2.19
CA ILE A 21 0.06 -18.78 -2.65
C ILE A 21 1.17 -18.20 -1.76
N ILE A 22 1.00 -18.25 -0.45
CA ILE A 22 1.97 -17.74 0.53
C ILE A 22 3.32 -18.47 0.37
N LYS A 23 3.31 -19.81 0.23
CA LYS A 23 4.53 -20.57 -0.03
C LYS A 23 5.24 -20.16 -1.33
N ARG A 24 4.48 -19.81 -2.37
CA ARG A 24 5.02 -19.39 -3.67
C ARG A 24 5.57 -17.95 -3.64
N VAL A 25 4.86 -17.04 -2.98
CA VAL A 25 5.24 -15.62 -2.91
C VAL A 25 6.39 -15.38 -1.91
N GLY A 26 6.43 -16.16 -0.82
CA GLY A 26 7.42 -16.01 0.24
C GLY A 26 7.00 -15.01 1.32
N PRO A 27 7.95 -14.48 2.10
CA PRO A 27 7.66 -13.58 3.21
C PRO A 27 6.83 -12.35 2.81
N CYS A 28 5.88 -11.96 3.66
CA CYS A 28 5.09 -10.74 3.45
C CYS A 28 5.97 -9.50 3.70
N GLY A 29 6.19 -8.70 2.66
CA GLY A 29 6.92 -7.42 2.72
C GLY A 29 6.02 -6.19 2.87
N LEU A 30 4.75 -6.37 3.26
CA LEU A 30 3.83 -5.25 3.43
C LEU A 30 4.25 -4.37 4.60
N GLU A 31 4.61 -3.13 4.32
CA GLU A 31 4.99 -2.14 5.31
C GLU A 31 3.94 -1.04 5.45
N HIS A 32 3.73 -0.60 6.70
CA HIS A 32 2.82 0.49 6.99
C HIS A 32 3.60 1.81 6.99
N ASP A 33 3.30 2.71 6.06
CA ASP A 33 3.91 4.03 6.00
C ASP A 33 3.26 4.96 7.04
N THR A 34 3.85 5.03 8.22
CA THR A 34 3.41 5.87 9.34
C THR A 34 3.81 7.34 9.18
N THR A 35 4.57 7.71 8.15
CA THR A 35 5.08 9.08 7.97
C THR A 35 4.08 10.01 7.26
N ARG A 36 2.96 9.45 6.76
CA ARG A 36 1.93 10.21 6.05
C ARG A 36 0.98 10.89 7.03
N THR A 37 0.69 12.16 6.78
CA THR A 37 -0.43 12.83 7.44
C THR A 37 -1.76 12.19 7.00
N PRO A 38 -2.81 12.24 7.84
CA PRO A 38 -4.13 11.73 7.45
C PRO A 38 -4.66 12.33 6.15
N PHE A 39 -4.47 13.64 5.95
CA PHE A 39 -4.83 14.32 4.70
C PHE A 39 -4.13 13.72 3.48
N ARG A 40 -2.80 13.54 3.56
CA ARG A 40 -2.02 12.94 2.47
C ARG A 40 -2.44 11.51 2.19
N ALA A 41 -2.70 10.73 3.24
CA ALA A 41 -3.19 9.36 3.10
C ALA A 41 -4.54 9.33 2.38
N LEU A 42 -5.49 10.18 2.79
CA LEU A 42 -6.83 10.24 2.20
C LEU A 42 -6.80 10.67 0.72
N VAL A 43 -6.09 11.75 0.39
CA VAL A 43 -5.96 12.22 -1.00
C VAL A 43 -5.29 11.15 -1.88
N THR A 44 -4.28 10.47 -1.35
CA THR A 44 -3.65 9.34 -2.06
C THR A 44 -4.67 8.22 -2.27
N SER A 45 -5.40 7.80 -1.24
CA SER A 45 -6.40 6.74 -1.36
C SER A 45 -7.48 7.08 -2.39
N ILE A 46 -7.99 8.32 -2.40
CA ILE A 46 -8.98 8.78 -3.38
C ILE A 46 -8.41 8.71 -4.80
N ALA A 47 -7.18 9.17 -5.02
CA ALA A 47 -6.55 9.12 -6.34
C ALA A 47 -6.32 7.69 -6.88
N TYR A 48 -6.23 6.68 -6.00
CA TYR A 48 -6.07 5.28 -6.38
C TYR A 48 -7.40 4.54 -6.56
N GLN A 49 -8.55 5.16 -6.26
CA GLN A 49 -9.85 4.52 -6.46
C GLN A 49 -10.14 4.31 -7.95
N GLN A 50 -10.57 3.10 -8.29
CA GLN A 50 -10.96 2.69 -9.66
C GLN A 50 -9.86 2.82 -10.73
N LEU A 51 -8.61 3.05 -10.34
CA LEU A 51 -7.48 3.22 -11.25
C LEU A 51 -6.38 2.18 -10.99
N ASN A 52 -5.61 1.87 -12.04
CA ASN A 52 -4.35 1.15 -11.85
C ASN A 52 -3.30 2.08 -11.17
N GLY A 53 -2.30 1.47 -10.53
CA GLY A 53 -1.30 2.22 -9.76
C GLY A 53 -0.55 3.27 -10.58
N LYS A 54 -0.27 3.00 -11.87
CA LYS A 54 0.46 3.95 -12.72
C LYS A 54 -0.36 5.19 -13.05
N ALA A 55 -1.65 5.02 -13.32
CA ALA A 55 -2.57 6.12 -13.59
C ALA A 55 -2.72 7.01 -12.34
N ALA A 56 -2.93 6.40 -11.17
CA ALA A 56 -3.04 7.11 -9.89
C ALA A 56 -1.76 7.91 -9.56
N GLU A 57 -0.58 7.31 -9.75
CA GLU A 57 0.71 7.99 -9.57
C GLU A 57 0.86 9.20 -10.49
N THR A 58 0.41 9.07 -11.74
CA THR A 58 0.47 10.16 -12.73
C THR A 58 -0.39 11.35 -12.28
N ILE A 59 -1.61 11.08 -11.81
CA ILE A 59 -2.53 12.12 -11.29
C ILE A 59 -1.91 12.81 -10.08
N LEU A 60 -1.44 12.04 -9.08
CA LEU A 60 -0.80 12.60 -7.89
C LEU A 60 0.46 13.40 -8.22
N GLY A 61 1.24 12.96 -9.21
CA GLY A 61 2.41 13.69 -9.71
C GLY A 61 2.04 15.07 -10.25
N ARG A 62 0.98 15.13 -11.08
CA ARG A 62 0.45 16.40 -11.61
C ARG A 62 -0.04 17.33 -10.50
N VAL A 63 -0.77 16.80 -9.52
CA VAL A 63 -1.24 17.59 -8.37
C VAL A 63 -0.05 18.17 -7.58
N LYS A 64 0.96 17.36 -7.28
CA LYS A 64 2.17 17.84 -6.57
C LYS A 64 2.92 18.92 -7.34
N ALA A 65 2.98 18.81 -8.67
CA ALA A 65 3.65 19.80 -9.53
C ALA A 65 3.02 21.21 -9.47
N LEU A 66 1.75 21.32 -9.06
CA LEU A 66 1.09 22.62 -8.84
C LEU A 66 1.58 23.35 -7.58
N TYR A 67 2.31 22.67 -6.69
CA TYR A 67 2.79 23.22 -5.40
C TYR A 67 4.32 23.09 -5.27
N PRO A 68 5.11 23.84 -6.06
CA PRO A 68 6.57 23.77 -6.01
C PRO A 68 7.11 24.13 -4.61
N GLY A 69 8.21 23.49 -4.20
CA GLY A 69 8.82 23.68 -2.88
C GLY A 69 8.12 22.95 -1.73
N LYS A 70 6.97 22.31 -1.96
CA LYS A 70 6.27 21.49 -0.96
C LYS A 70 6.36 19.99 -1.30
N ARG A 71 6.45 19.14 -0.28
CA ARG A 71 6.41 17.67 -0.44
C ARG A 71 5.01 17.14 -0.80
N PHE A 72 3.96 17.84 -0.35
CA PHE A 72 2.56 17.54 -0.62
C PHE A 72 1.75 18.83 -0.46
N PRO A 73 0.60 18.99 -1.15
CA PRO A 73 -0.33 20.09 -0.88
C PRO A 73 -0.68 20.14 0.62
N SER A 74 -0.76 21.34 1.19
CA SER A 74 -1.02 21.61 2.61
C SER A 74 -2.01 22.75 2.73
#